data_AF-A0A9P6DTQ2-F1
#
_entry.id   AF-A0A9P6DTQ2-F1
#
_cell.length_a   1.000
_cell.length_b   1.000
_cell.length_c   1.000
_cell.angle_alpha   90.00
_cell.angle_beta   90.00
_cell.angle_gamma   90.00
#
_symmetry.space_group_name_H-M   'P 1'
#
loop_
_entity.id
_entity.type
_entity.pdbx_description
1 polymer ?
#
loop_
_entity_poly.entity_id
_entity_poly.type
_entity_poly.pdbx_seq_one_letter_code
_entity_poly.pdbx_strand_id
1 'polypeptide(L)'
;NGGFFKHTSLTAMGLKVYLGHTNCPMTKEPSLFTIIHTNGIHCVNVLLCSCGATVHPRYQLLHCNWYPATIHQPQTCVMFIVLNHFHLLTLQSKLLATHFITALERETDNMGLMSVKDRYVSFLRMSCEWCHLMMLKRAGHGHEDSGVKGMQLGVLAVLCPACPHPKINLPRGWESGPPSDSFLYHLHIAADANFCMKNCFKPGKRIDAGLGTGLAYFVEDYEYKTFLLGYVSEKDVSL
;
A
#
# COMPACT_ATOMS: atom_id res chain seq x y z
N ASN A 1 8.46 -10.34 -39.13
CA ASN A 1 7.85 -11.17 -40.20
C ASN A 1 8.63 -11.08 -41.52
N GLY A 2 9.98 -11.14 -41.51
CA GLY A 2 10.81 -11.06 -42.72
C GLY A 2 10.98 -9.69 -43.37
N GLY A 3 10.03 -8.74 -43.21
CA GLY A 3 10.12 -7.39 -43.81
C GLY A 3 10.06 -6.20 -42.84
N PHE A 4 9.47 -6.38 -41.66
CA PHE A 4 9.41 -5.35 -40.61
C PHE A 4 9.28 -5.97 -39.22
N PHE A 5 9.62 -5.19 -38.20
CA PHE A 5 9.34 -5.50 -36.80
C PHE A 5 7.86 -5.24 -36.51
N LYS A 6 7.17 -6.27 -36.03
CA LYS A 6 5.79 -6.16 -35.58
C LYS A 6 5.78 -6.38 -34.08
N HIS A 7 5.09 -5.51 -33.35
CA HIS A 7 4.85 -5.71 -31.94
C HIS A 7 4.11 -7.04 -31.71
N THR A 8 4.54 -7.83 -30.73
CA THR A 8 3.96 -9.13 -30.38
C THR A 8 3.96 -9.31 -28.87
N SER A 9 2.96 -10.01 -28.32
CA SER A 9 2.90 -10.27 -26.89
C SER A 9 3.75 -11.48 -26.50
N LEU A 10 4.19 -11.53 -25.24
CA LEU A 10 4.90 -12.69 -24.68
C LEU A 10 4.06 -13.97 -24.81
N THR A 11 2.75 -13.87 -24.60
CA THR A 11 1.79 -14.96 -24.84
C THR A 11 1.82 -15.44 -26.30
N ALA A 12 1.83 -14.54 -27.28
CA ALA A 12 1.86 -14.89 -28.70
C ALA A 12 3.18 -15.55 -29.13
N MET A 13 4.27 -15.25 -28.43
CA MET A 13 5.55 -15.95 -28.60
C MET A 13 5.60 -17.33 -27.91
N GLY A 14 4.52 -17.73 -27.22
CA GLY A 14 4.44 -19.02 -26.53
C GLY A 14 5.14 -19.04 -25.16
N LEU A 15 5.48 -17.87 -24.60
CA LEU A 15 6.11 -17.81 -23.28
C LEU A 15 5.18 -18.39 -22.20
N LYS A 16 5.73 -19.30 -21.41
CA LYS A 16 5.10 -19.93 -20.25
C LYS A 16 5.99 -19.72 -19.02
N VAL A 17 5.43 -19.12 -17.98
CA VAL A 17 6.12 -18.88 -16.71
C VAL A 17 5.71 -19.97 -15.72
N TYR A 18 6.67 -20.76 -15.27
CA TYR A 18 6.46 -21.81 -14.27
C TYR A 18 6.78 -21.25 -12.89
N LEU A 19 5.81 -21.29 -11.98
CA LEU A 19 5.96 -20.82 -10.60
C LEU A 19 5.93 -22.00 -9.62
N GLY A 20 6.56 -21.82 -8.46
CA GLY A 20 6.75 -22.88 -7.46
C GLY A 20 8.08 -23.59 -7.63
N HIS A 21 8.09 -24.93 -7.75
CA HIS A 21 9.33 -25.68 -7.93
C HIS A 21 9.85 -25.57 -9.36
N THR A 22 11.18 -25.45 -9.50
CA THR A 22 11.87 -25.50 -10.79
C THR A 22 11.60 -26.85 -11.47
N ASN A 23 11.18 -26.83 -12.74
CA ASN A 23 10.86 -28.02 -13.52
C ASN A 23 9.81 -28.95 -12.85
N CYS A 24 8.80 -28.41 -12.14
CA CYS A 24 7.76 -29.23 -11.52
C CYS A 24 7.00 -30.04 -12.59
N PRO A 25 6.94 -31.38 -12.47
CA PRO A 25 6.24 -32.25 -13.42
C PRO A 25 4.71 -32.16 -13.29
N MET A 26 4.20 -31.54 -12.21
CA MET A 26 2.77 -31.40 -11.94
C MET A 26 2.38 -29.92 -11.86
N THR A 27 1.89 -29.37 -12.96
CA THR A 27 1.38 -28.01 -12.99
C THR A 27 -0.14 -28.01 -13.13
N LYS A 28 -0.78 -26.95 -12.63
CA LYS A 28 -2.15 -26.60 -13.02
C LYS A 28 -2.18 -26.18 -14.49
N GLU A 29 -3.40 -26.12 -15.03
CA GLU A 29 -3.64 -25.58 -16.36
C GLU A 29 -3.06 -24.16 -16.50
N PRO A 30 -2.48 -23.82 -17.66
CA PRO A 30 -2.00 -22.49 -17.94
C PRO A 30 -3.12 -21.46 -17.76
N SER A 31 -2.82 -20.40 -17.04
CA SER A 31 -3.75 -19.29 -16.81
C SER A 31 -3.14 -18.00 -17.30
N LEU A 32 -3.95 -17.15 -17.95
CA LEU A 32 -3.48 -15.89 -18.49
C LEU A 32 -3.41 -14.85 -17.38
N PHE A 33 -2.21 -14.32 -17.14
CA PHE A 33 -1.95 -13.26 -16.17
C PHE A 33 -1.64 -11.94 -16.86
N THR A 34 -2.12 -10.85 -16.27
CA THR A 34 -1.64 -9.50 -16.52
C THR A 34 -0.59 -9.13 -15.47
N ILE A 35 0.64 -8.89 -15.89
CA ILE A 35 1.76 -8.52 -15.03
C ILE A 35 2.14 -7.06 -15.29
N ILE A 36 2.03 -6.23 -14.26
CA ILE A 36 2.47 -4.83 -14.30
C ILE A 36 3.96 -4.80 -13.93
N HIS A 37 4.79 -4.37 -14.87
CA HIS A 37 6.23 -4.24 -14.75
C HIS A 37 6.68 -2.78 -15.00
N THR A 38 7.95 -2.45 -14.71
CA THR A 38 8.47 -1.08 -14.85
C THR A 38 8.55 -0.60 -16.30
N ASN A 39 8.56 -1.53 -17.27
CA ASN A 39 8.59 -1.23 -18.71
C ASN A 39 7.24 -1.46 -19.39
N GLY A 40 6.14 -1.54 -18.64
CA GLY A 40 4.79 -1.72 -19.17
C GLY A 40 4.03 -2.92 -18.59
N ILE A 41 2.93 -3.25 -19.24
CA ILE A 41 1.92 -4.20 -18.80
C ILE A 41 1.93 -5.39 -19.75
N HIS A 42 2.29 -6.55 -19.22
CA HIS A 42 2.51 -7.75 -20.01
C HIS A 42 1.43 -8.78 -19.76
N CYS A 43 1.03 -9.48 -20.82
CA CYS A 43 0.22 -10.68 -20.72
C CYS A 43 1.13 -11.90 -20.87
N VAL A 44 1.04 -12.84 -19.92
CA VAL A 44 1.84 -14.08 -19.89
C VAL A 44 1.00 -15.26 -19.44
N ASN A 45 1.31 -16.45 -19.96
CA ASN A 45 0.73 -17.70 -19.44
C ASN A 45 1.52 -18.15 -18.22
N VAL A 46 0.83 -18.36 -17.11
CA VAL A 46 1.41 -18.81 -15.84
C VAL A 46 0.95 -20.22 -15.55
N LEU A 47 1.90 -21.08 -15.22
CA LEU A 47 1.67 -22.44 -14.72
C LEU A 47 2.07 -22.48 -13.25
N LEU A 48 1.08 -22.66 -12.40
CA LEU A 48 1.28 -22.82 -10.97
C LEU A 48 1.61 -24.28 -10.67
N CYS A 49 2.62 -24.49 -9.84
CA CYS A 49 2.96 -25.78 -9.27
C CYS A 49 1.75 -26.35 -8.50
N SER A 50 1.43 -27.62 -8.74
CA SER A 50 0.48 -28.42 -7.97
C SER A 50 1.17 -29.58 -7.25
N CYS A 51 2.51 -29.63 -7.26
CA CYS A 51 3.32 -30.54 -6.47
C CYS A 51 3.05 -30.28 -4.96
N GLY A 52 2.29 -31.16 -4.28
CA GLY A 52 1.90 -31.01 -2.87
C GLY A 52 0.58 -30.24 -2.69
N ALA A 53 -0.42 -30.86 -2.07
CA ALA A 53 -1.82 -30.42 -2.05
C ALA A 53 -2.13 -29.10 -1.29
N THR A 54 -1.13 -28.33 -0.83
CA THR A 54 -1.32 -27.34 0.25
C THR A 54 -0.78 -25.93 -0.04
N VAL A 55 -0.01 -25.70 -1.10
CA VAL A 55 0.56 -24.35 -1.34
C VAL A 55 -0.42 -23.47 -2.12
N HIS A 56 -1.05 -22.54 -1.40
CA HIS A 56 -1.99 -21.57 -1.98
C HIS A 56 -1.30 -20.70 -3.07
N PRO A 57 -1.96 -20.42 -4.22
CA PRO A 57 -1.38 -19.68 -5.35
C PRO A 57 -0.64 -18.38 -4.98
N ARG A 58 -1.20 -17.63 -4.03
CA ARG A 58 -0.58 -16.39 -3.51
C ARG A 58 0.87 -16.55 -3.07
N TYR A 59 1.22 -17.68 -2.43
CA TYR A 59 2.58 -17.87 -1.92
C TYR A 59 3.58 -18.06 -3.07
N GLN A 60 3.19 -18.82 -4.10
CA GLN A 60 4.02 -19.02 -5.29
C GLN A 60 4.27 -17.70 -6.02
N LEU A 61 3.26 -16.83 -6.10
CA LEU A 61 3.38 -15.49 -6.68
C LEU A 61 4.30 -14.59 -5.85
N LEU A 62 4.08 -14.54 -4.54
CA LEU A 62 4.89 -13.72 -3.63
C LEU A 62 6.35 -14.17 -3.57
N HIS A 63 6.64 -15.48 -3.66
CA HIS A 63 8.01 -16.00 -3.75
C HIS A 63 8.75 -15.53 -5.02
N CYS A 64 8.02 -15.23 -6.09
CA CYS A 64 8.57 -14.66 -7.31
C CYS A 64 8.45 -13.13 -7.37
N ASN A 65 8.22 -12.48 -6.21
CA ASN A 65 8.06 -11.03 -6.07
C ASN A 65 6.90 -10.45 -6.90
N TRP A 66 5.84 -11.24 -7.10
CA TRP A 66 4.61 -10.82 -7.77
C TRP A 66 3.53 -10.62 -6.72
N TYR A 67 3.14 -9.36 -6.52
CA TYR A 67 2.08 -9.00 -5.61
C TYR A 67 0.72 -9.16 -6.31
N PRO A 68 -0.18 -10.02 -5.82
CA PRO A 68 -1.43 -10.29 -6.50
C PRO A 68 -2.52 -9.26 -6.16
N ALA A 69 -3.35 -8.90 -7.14
CA ALA A 69 -4.49 -8.00 -6.94
C ALA A 69 -5.65 -8.63 -6.15
N THR A 70 -5.71 -9.96 -6.12
CA THR A 70 -6.71 -10.76 -5.40
C THR A 70 -6.04 -11.98 -4.80
N ILE A 71 -6.58 -12.48 -3.68
CA ILE A 71 -5.95 -13.57 -2.94
C ILE A 71 -6.27 -14.93 -3.60
N HIS A 72 -7.55 -15.25 -3.76
CA HIS A 72 -7.99 -16.63 -4.07
C HIS A 72 -7.74 -17.06 -5.51
N GLN A 73 -8.00 -16.18 -6.48
CA GLN A 73 -7.85 -16.45 -7.91
C GLN A 73 -7.18 -15.25 -8.61
N PRO A 74 -5.87 -15.06 -8.36
CA PRO A 74 -5.13 -13.97 -8.97
C PRO A 74 -4.99 -14.18 -10.48
N GLN A 75 -5.28 -13.13 -11.24
CA GLN A 75 -5.00 -13.02 -12.69
C GLN A 75 -4.33 -11.69 -13.04
N THR A 76 -4.07 -10.86 -12.04
CA THR A 76 -3.36 -9.59 -12.18
C THR A 76 -2.38 -9.49 -11.04
N CYS A 77 -1.14 -9.20 -11.37
CA CYS A 77 -0.09 -8.98 -10.39
C CYS A 77 0.72 -7.74 -10.77
N VAL A 78 1.28 -7.10 -9.75
CA VAL A 78 2.30 -6.07 -9.92
C VAL A 78 3.60 -6.60 -9.33
N MET A 79 4.71 -6.35 -10.00
CA MET A 79 6.01 -6.75 -9.46
C MET A 79 6.41 -5.84 -8.30
N PHE A 80 7.08 -6.39 -7.28
CA PHE A 80 7.51 -5.62 -6.10
C PHE A 80 8.36 -4.39 -6.48
N ILE A 81 9.19 -4.52 -7.53
CA ILE A 81 9.98 -3.40 -8.04
C ILE A 81 9.12 -2.21 -8.47
N VAL A 82 7.94 -2.45 -9.06
CA VAL A 82 7.01 -1.39 -9.48
C VAL A 82 6.36 -0.74 -8.25
N LEU A 83 5.93 -1.53 -7.27
CA LEU A 83 5.35 -1.02 -6.03
C LEU A 83 6.35 -0.17 -5.24
N ASN A 84 7.59 -0.62 -5.14
CA ASN A 84 8.68 0.15 -4.53
C ASN A 84 8.95 1.45 -5.27
N HIS A 85 9.05 1.38 -6.59
CA HIS A 85 9.29 2.56 -7.43
C HIS A 85 8.15 3.58 -7.26
N PHE A 86 6.90 3.14 -7.36
CA PHE A 86 5.74 4.00 -7.20
C PHE A 86 5.68 4.61 -5.79
N HIS A 87 5.91 3.81 -4.75
CA HIS A 87 5.95 4.30 -3.37
C HIS A 87 6.99 5.42 -3.20
N LEU A 88 8.21 5.23 -3.69
CA LEU A 88 9.24 6.27 -3.67
C LEU A 88 8.82 7.52 -4.45
N LEU A 89 8.27 7.36 -5.66
CA LEU A 89 7.80 8.49 -6.46
C LEU A 89 6.70 9.27 -5.76
N THR A 90 5.75 8.62 -5.08
CA THR A 90 4.68 9.33 -4.35
C THR A 90 5.21 10.11 -3.14
N LEU A 91 6.35 9.70 -2.57
CA LEU A 91 7.01 10.43 -1.49
C LEU A 91 7.84 11.61 -1.99
N GLN A 92 8.47 11.46 -3.16
CA GLN A 92 9.35 12.50 -3.74
C GLN A 92 8.60 13.51 -4.63
N SER A 93 7.52 13.08 -5.24
CA SER A 93 6.74 13.84 -6.19
C SER A 93 5.26 13.65 -5.91
N LYS A 94 4.45 14.68 -6.15
CA LYS A 94 2.98 14.59 -6.02
C LYS A 94 2.36 13.81 -7.19
N LEU A 95 2.98 12.69 -7.58
CA LEU A 95 2.58 11.88 -8.71
C LEU A 95 1.28 11.14 -8.39
N LEU A 96 0.28 11.33 -9.26
CA LEU A 96 -0.98 10.61 -9.16
C LEU A 96 -0.81 9.18 -9.68
N ALA A 97 -1.45 8.22 -9.00
CA ALA A 97 -1.48 6.82 -9.42
C ALA A 97 -2.02 6.64 -10.85
N THR A 98 -2.98 7.47 -11.26
CA THR A 98 -3.53 7.51 -12.62
C THR A 98 -2.44 7.79 -13.65
N HIS A 99 -1.65 8.84 -13.44
CA HIS A 99 -0.56 9.20 -14.34
C HIS A 99 0.52 8.12 -14.40
N PHE A 100 0.86 7.50 -13.27
CA PHE A 100 1.85 6.42 -13.24
C PHE A 100 1.39 5.20 -14.04
N ILE A 101 0.14 4.74 -13.85
CA ILE A 101 -0.41 3.63 -14.63
C ILE A 101 -0.54 3.98 -16.11
N THR A 102 -1.02 5.18 -16.45
CA THR A 102 -1.11 5.61 -17.84
C THR A 102 0.26 5.69 -18.52
N ALA A 103 1.32 6.06 -17.79
CA ALA A 103 2.68 5.99 -18.32
C ALA A 103 3.06 4.54 -18.65
N LEU A 104 2.81 3.57 -17.77
CA LEU A 104 3.06 2.14 -18.04
C LEU A 104 2.19 1.59 -19.19
N GLU A 105 0.95 2.04 -19.31
CA GLU A 105 0.09 1.71 -20.45
C GLU A 105 0.70 2.23 -21.76
N ARG A 106 1.24 3.45 -21.77
CA ARG A 106 1.92 4.04 -22.94
C ARG A 106 3.27 3.39 -23.24
N GLU A 107 4.02 2.93 -22.25
CA GLU A 107 5.22 2.10 -22.48
C GLU A 107 4.85 0.77 -23.16
N THR A 108 3.65 0.25 -22.87
CA THR A 108 3.13 -0.96 -23.51
C THR A 108 2.67 -0.69 -24.94
N ASP A 109 1.91 0.39 -25.13
CA ASP A 109 1.41 0.82 -26.42
C ASP A 109 1.15 2.33 -26.44
N ASN A 110 2.14 3.08 -26.90
CA ASN A 110 2.07 4.54 -26.96
C ASN A 110 1.13 5.04 -28.07
N MET A 111 0.84 4.21 -29.07
CA MET A 111 -0.01 4.59 -30.20
C MET A 111 -1.50 4.33 -29.94
N GLY A 112 -1.85 3.63 -28.85
CA GLY A 112 -3.23 3.27 -28.53
C GLY A 112 -3.89 2.32 -29.54
N LEU A 113 -3.07 1.58 -30.30
CA LEU A 113 -3.51 0.61 -31.30
C LEU A 113 -3.95 -0.72 -30.66
N MET A 114 -3.60 -0.94 -29.41
CA MET A 114 -3.89 -2.13 -28.61
C MET A 114 -4.84 -1.78 -27.47
N SER A 115 -5.81 -2.66 -27.24
CA SER A 115 -6.64 -2.58 -26.03
C SER A 115 -5.82 -3.08 -24.83
N VAL A 116 -5.31 -2.14 -24.03
CA VAL A 116 -4.76 -2.45 -22.71
C VAL A 116 -5.92 -2.46 -21.71
N LYS A 117 -6.05 -3.53 -20.92
CA LYS A 117 -7.09 -3.62 -19.89
C LYS A 117 -6.80 -2.58 -18.82
N ASP A 118 -7.79 -1.77 -18.45
CA ASP A 118 -7.69 -0.84 -17.32
C ASP A 118 -7.35 -1.61 -16.03
N ARG A 119 -6.19 -1.31 -15.46
CA ARG A 119 -5.70 -1.88 -14.20
C ARG A 119 -5.59 -0.86 -13.07
N TYR A 120 -6.09 0.37 -13.25
CA TYR A 120 -5.98 1.45 -12.27
C TYR A 120 -6.49 1.05 -10.89
N VAL A 121 -7.73 0.54 -10.79
CA VAL A 121 -8.35 0.17 -9.50
C VAL A 121 -7.56 -0.96 -8.82
N SER A 122 -7.10 -1.93 -9.60
CA SER A 122 -6.30 -3.05 -9.08
C SER A 122 -4.94 -2.57 -8.58
N PHE A 123 -4.28 -1.69 -9.34
CA PHE A 123 -3.01 -1.09 -8.96
C PHE A 123 -3.12 -0.23 -7.71
N LEU A 124 -4.16 0.60 -7.61
CA LEU A 124 -4.39 1.45 -6.45
C LEU A 124 -4.57 0.60 -5.19
N ARG A 125 -5.37 -0.48 -5.26
CA ARG A 125 -5.52 -1.43 -4.16
C ARG A 125 -4.18 -2.03 -3.73
N MET A 126 -3.43 -2.62 -4.67
CA MET A 126 -2.13 -3.24 -4.37
C MET A 126 -1.14 -2.22 -3.81
N SER A 127 -1.18 -0.97 -4.29
CA SER A 127 -0.32 0.11 -3.79
C SER A 127 -0.67 0.52 -2.36
N CYS A 128 -1.97 0.65 -2.04
CA CYS A 128 -2.43 0.92 -0.68
C CYS A 128 -2.03 -0.21 0.29
N GLU A 129 -2.23 -1.46 -0.12
CA GLU A 129 -1.81 -2.63 0.66
C GLU A 129 -0.29 -2.66 0.85
N TRP A 130 0.49 -2.35 -0.20
CA TRP A 130 1.94 -2.27 -0.12
C TRP A 130 2.41 -1.20 0.86
N CYS A 131 1.85 0.00 0.79
CA CYS A 131 2.16 1.08 1.73
C CYS A 131 1.88 0.65 3.17
N HIS A 132 0.75 -0.01 3.42
CA HIS A 132 0.40 -0.51 4.74
C HIS A 132 1.37 -1.61 5.21
N LEU A 133 1.76 -2.54 4.34
CA LEU A 133 2.77 -3.55 4.64
C LEU A 133 4.14 -2.93 4.97
N MET A 134 4.55 -1.88 4.27
CA MET A 134 5.78 -1.16 4.58
C MET A 134 5.69 -0.47 5.95
N MET A 135 4.54 0.08 6.34
CA MET A 135 4.32 0.63 7.67
C MET A 135 4.46 -0.44 8.77
N LEU A 136 3.82 -1.60 8.59
CA LEU A 136 3.92 -2.73 9.53
C LEU A 136 5.36 -3.21 9.67
N LYS A 137 6.06 -3.39 8.53
CA LYS A 137 7.47 -3.80 8.52
C LYS A 137 8.37 -2.80 9.23
N ARG A 138 8.17 -1.50 8.99
CA ARG A 138 8.95 -0.42 9.62
C ARG A 138 8.77 -0.41 11.14
N ALA A 139 7.57 -0.70 11.62
CA ALA A 139 7.26 -0.76 13.05
C ALA A 139 7.61 -2.10 13.71
N GLY A 140 8.11 -3.09 12.95
CA GLY A 140 8.49 -4.41 13.49
C GLY A 140 7.31 -5.39 13.70
N HIS A 141 6.12 -5.05 13.21
CA HIS A 141 4.89 -5.82 13.42
C HIS A 141 4.63 -6.86 12.31
N GLY A 142 5.64 -7.68 12.00
CA GLY A 142 5.55 -8.70 10.94
C GLY A 142 4.93 -10.03 11.37
N HIS A 143 5.02 -10.37 12.66
CA HIS A 143 4.65 -11.67 13.21
C HIS A 143 3.80 -11.52 14.48
N GLU A 144 2.79 -10.67 14.41
CA GLU A 144 1.85 -10.48 15.51
C GLU A 144 0.93 -11.70 15.65
N ASP A 145 0.95 -12.38 16.81
CA ASP A 145 0.15 -13.60 17.04
C ASP A 145 -1.35 -13.34 16.90
N SER A 146 -1.80 -12.16 17.35
CA SER A 146 -3.18 -11.70 17.22
C SER A 146 -3.51 -11.12 15.83
N GLY A 147 -2.50 -11.04 14.96
CA GLY A 147 -2.57 -10.37 13.66
C GLY A 147 -2.77 -8.85 13.77
N VAL A 148 -2.87 -8.19 12.61
CA VAL A 148 -3.01 -6.71 12.51
C VAL A 148 -4.22 -6.18 13.29
N LYS A 149 -5.29 -6.98 13.44
CA LYS A 149 -6.51 -6.58 14.15
C LYS A 149 -6.36 -6.51 15.68
N GLY A 150 -5.41 -7.24 16.25
CA GLY A 150 -5.17 -7.26 17.70
C GLY A 150 -4.11 -6.27 18.16
N MET A 151 -3.53 -5.49 17.23
CA MET A 151 -2.50 -4.50 17.55
C MET A 151 -3.07 -3.34 18.38
N GLN A 152 -2.23 -2.81 19.26
CA GLN A 152 -2.56 -1.63 20.04
C GLN A 152 -2.81 -0.41 19.13
N LEU A 153 -3.78 0.41 19.51
CA LEU A 153 -4.05 1.68 18.82
C LEU A 153 -2.82 2.59 18.84
N GLY A 154 -2.56 3.26 17.73
CA GLY A 154 -1.44 4.18 17.55
C GLY A 154 -0.06 3.51 17.43
N VAL A 155 0.05 2.17 17.47
CA VAL A 155 1.35 1.49 17.50
C VAL A 155 2.23 1.72 16.25
N LEU A 156 1.62 2.05 15.10
CA LEU A 156 2.31 2.36 13.85
C LEU A 156 2.59 3.87 13.68
N ALA A 157 2.14 4.71 14.62
CA ALA A 157 2.39 6.15 14.57
C ALA A 157 3.87 6.43 14.89
N VAL A 158 4.53 7.20 14.02
CA VAL A 158 5.88 7.68 14.31
C VAL A 158 5.77 8.91 15.19
N LEU A 159 6.35 8.84 16.38
CA LEU A 159 6.48 9.98 17.28
C LEU A 159 7.29 11.09 16.60
N CYS A 160 6.81 12.33 16.67
CA CYS A 160 7.53 13.45 16.12
C CYS A 160 8.88 13.60 16.87
N PRO A 161 10.04 13.52 16.18
CA PRO A 161 11.34 13.60 16.83
C PRO A 161 11.63 14.99 17.41
N ALA A 162 10.97 16.03 16.90
CA ALA A 162 11.09 17.41 17.37
C ALA A 162 10.23 17.70 18.60
N CYS A 163 9.19 16.90 18.88
CA CYS A 163 8.38 17.09 20.07
C CYS A 163 9.16 16.69 21.33
N PRO A 164 8.96 17.39 22.46
CA PRO A 164 9.56 17.01 23.74
C PRO A 164 8.88 15.75 24.27
N HIS A 165 9.66 14.68 24.46
CA HIS A 165 9.22 13.40 24.98
C HIS A 165 9.99 13.08 26.27
N PRO A 166 9.34 13.20 27.44
CA PRO A 166 9.95 12.83 28.71
C PRO A 166 10.53 11.43 28.66
N LYS A 167 11.76 11.26 29.16
CA LYS A 167 12.51 9.99 29.19
C LYS A 167 12.95 9.43 27.83
N ILE A 168 12.66 10.10 26.71
CA ILE A 168 13.10 9.70 25.37
C ILE A 168 14.18 10.65 24.85
N ASN A 169 13.84 11.93 24.68
CA ASN A 169 14.73 12.94 24.09
C ASN A 169 14.94 14.17 24.98
N LEU A 170 14.39 14.19 26.20
CA LEU A 170 14.63 15.25 27.19
C LEU A 170 15.78 14.89 28.14
N PRO A 171 16.64 15.86 28.53
CA PRO A 171 17.72 15.62 29.48
C PRO A 171 17.15 15.29 30.88
N ARG A 172 17.94 14.58 31.71
CA ARG A 172 17.54 14.30 33.10
C ARG A 172 17.45 15.61 33.88
N GLY A 173 16.41 15.76 34.70
CA GLY A 173 16.20 16.96 35.50
C GLY A 173 15.71 18.18 34.71
N TRP A 174 15.27 18.00 33.46
CA TRP A 174 14.68 19.08 32.64
C TRP A 174 13.55 19.84 33.34
N GLU A 175 12.78 19.15 34.20
CA GLU A 175 11.69 19.72 35.02
C GLU A 175 12.17 20.73 36.07
N SER A 176 13.40 20.58 36.55
CA SER A 176 14.00 21.41 37.61
C SER A 176 14.97 22.46 37.06
N GLY A 177 15.00 22.64 35.73
CA GLY A 177 15.81 23.67 35.09
C GLY A 177 15.40 25.09 35.48
N PRO A 178 16.26 26.09 35.24
CA PRO A 178 15.90 27.48 35.49
C PRO A 178 14.65 27.88 34.67
N PRO A 179 13.73 28.69 35.23
CA PRO A 179 12.49 29.07 34.53
C PRO A 179 12.73 29.73 33.16
N SER A 180 13.87 30.40 32.99
CA SER A 180 14.30 30.99 31.72
C SER A 180 14.42 29.98 30.58
N ASP A 181 14.68 28.71 30.89
CA ASP A 181 14.98 27.66 29.91
C ASP A 181 13.78 26.73 29.68
N SER A 182 12.69 26.94 30.41
CA SER A 182 11.48 26.10 30.35
C SER A 182 10.86 26.01 28.94
N PHE A 183 11.02 27.06 28.13
CA PHE A 183 10.54 27.09 26.74
C PHE A 183 11.22 26.05 25.84
N LEU A 184 12.44 25.59 26.17
CA LEU A 184 13.16 24.59 25.39
C LEU A 184 12.50 23.20 25.43
N TYR A 185 11.68 22.95 26.44
CA TYR A 185 11.04 21.66 26.69
C TYR A 185 9.51 21.70 26.50
N HIS A 186 8.98 22.80 25.97
CA HIS A 186 7.55 23.00 25.82
C HIS A 186 7.01 22.32 24.55
N LEU A 187 5.84 21.67 24.66
CA LEU A 187 5.16 21.11 23.50
C LEU A 187 4.42 22.22 22.77
N HIS A 188 4.89 22.58 21.58
CA HIS A 188 4.18 23.48 20.70
C HIS A 188 3.19 22.69 19.83
N ILE A 189 1.90 22.88 20.08
CA ILE A 189 0.83 22.35 19.24
C ILE A 189 0.39 23.47 18.30
N ALA A 190 0.76 23.35 17.04
CA ALA A 190 0.24 24.19 15.97
C ALA A 190 -0.76 23.38 15.16
N ALA A 191 -2.01 23.84 15.11
CA ALA A 191 -3.02 23.30 14.22
C ALA A 191 -3.14 24.25 13.02
N ASP A 192 -2.72 23.81 11.84
CA ASP A 192 -3.00 24.53 10.60
C ASP A 192 -4.49 24.37 10.29
N ALA A 193 -5.29 25.41 10.48
CA ALA A 193 -6.73 25.35 10.22
C ALA A 193 -7.08 25.33 8.72
N ASN A 194 -6.09 25.34 7.81
CA ASN A 194 -6.33 25.23 6.37
C ASN A 194 -6.55 23.78 5.89
N PHE A 195 -7.17 22.95 6.73
CA PHE A 195 -7.66 21.65 6.31
C PHE A 195 -8.94 21.84 5.50
N CYS A 196 -8.81 21.97 4.18
CA CYS A 196 -9.89 21.58 3.27
C CYS A 196 -10.00 20.03 3.26
N MET A 197 -10.32 19.45 4.42
CA MET A 197 -10.78 18.08 4.50
C MET A 197 -12.16 18.05 3.87
N LYS A 198 -12.22 17.82 2.55
CA LYS A 198 -13.48 17.51 1.91
C LYS A 198 -13.98 16.23 2.56
N ASN A 199 -14.93 16.39 3.48
CA ASN A 199 -15.64 15.29 4.07
C ASN A 199 -16.46 14.66 2.94
N CYS A 200 -15.83 13.73 2.22
CA CYS A 200 -16.50 12.92 1.22
C CYS A 200 -17.42 12.00 2.01
N PHE A 201 -18.63 12.50 2.32
CA PHE A 201 -19.70 11.69 2.87
C PHE A 201 -19.91 10.52 1.90
N LYS A 202 -19.40 9.35 2.27
CA LYS A 202 -19.60 8.11 1.51
C LYS A 202 -20.92 7.52 2.00
N PRO A 203 -22.01 7.56 1.22
CA PRO A 203 -23.27 6.95 1.64
C PRO A 203 -23.09 5.43 1.81
N GLY A 204 -23.41 4.93 3.00
CA GLY A 204 -23.41 3.49 3.32
C GLY A 204 -22.33 3.04 4.32
N LYS A 205 -22.69 2.07 5.17
CA LYS A 205 -21.75 1.39 6.06
C LYS A 205 -20.65 0.70 5.24
N ARG A 206 -19.40 1.15 5.43
CA ARG A 206 -18.18 0.33 5.39
C ARG A 206 -17.87 -0.42 4.07
N ILE A 207 -18.13 0.18 2.91
CA ILE A 207 -17.68 -0.40 1.62
C ILE A 207 -16.15 -0.36 1.47
N ASP A 208 -15.47 0.52 2.21
CA ASP A 208 -14.03 0.77 2.14
C ASP A 208 -13.45 0.89 3.55
N ALA A 209 -13.28 -0.25 4.23
CA ALA A 209 -12.65 -0.28 5.55
C ALA A 209 -11.15 0.01 5.40
N GLY A 210 -10.64 0.99 6.15
CA GLY A 210 -9.21 1.29 6.15
C GLY A 210 -8.40 0.08 6.63
N LEU A 211 -7.24 -0.16 6.00
CA LEU A 211 -6.38 -1.33 6.30
C LEU A 211 -5.82 -1.32 7.73
N GLY A 212 -5.66 -0.14 8.33
CA GLY A 212 -5.12 0.04 9.68
C GLY A 212 -5.69 1.26 10.39
N THR A 213 -6.99 1.54 10.21
CA THR A 213 -7.68 2.60 10.96
C THR A 213 -7.48 2.38 12.46
N GLY A 214 -7.08 3.42 13.19
CA GLY A 214 -6.72 3.35 14.61
C GLY A 214 -5.26 2.97 14.89
N LEU A 215 -4.51 2.43 13.92
CA LEU A 215 -3.13 1.97 14.17
C LEU A 215 -2.07 3.06 14.02
N ALA A 216 -2.36 4.16 13.32
CA ALA A 216 -1.42 5.26 13.08
C ALA A 216 -2.06 6.62 13.42
N TYR A 217 -1.96 7.60 12.53
CA TYR A 217 -2.42 8.97 12.77
C TYR A 217 -3.95 9.16 12.69
N PHE A 218 -4.68 8.20 12.12
CA PHE A 218 -6.15 8.22 12.10
C PHE A 218 -6.70 7.36 13.22
N VAL A 219 -7.56 7.94 14.04
CA VAL A 219 -8.25 7.27 15.16
C VAL A 219 -9.30 6.26 14.69
N GLU A 220 -9.72 5.37 15.59
CA GLU A 220 -10.82 4.44 15.34
C GLU A 220 -12.16 5.21 15.28
N ASP A 221 -12.99 4.89 14.28
CA ASP A 221 -14.20 5.67 13.94
C ASP A 221 -15.31 5.56 15.00
N TYR A 222 -15.55 4.38 15.55
CA TYR A 222 -16.57 4.15 16.57
C TYR A 222 -16.19 4.79 17.90
N GLU A 223 -14.95 4.60 18.36
CA GLU A 223 -14.48 5.21 19.62
C GLU A 223 -14.48 6.74 19.51
N TYR A 224 -14.03 7.28 18.37
CA TYR A 224 -14.03 8.72 18.12
C TYR A 224 -15.45 9.30 18.07
N LYS A 225 -16.39 8.64 17.38
CA LYS A 225 -17.80 9.09 17.35
C LYS A 225 -18.44 9.05 18.73
N THR A 226 -18.14 8.02 19.52
CA THR A 226 -18.64 7.91 20.91
C THR A 226 -18.09 9.04 21.77
N PHE A 227 -16.80 9.34 21.64
CA PHE A 227 -16.18 10.49 22.30
C PHE A 227 -16.87 11.81 21.93
N LEU A 228 -17.09 12.07 20.63
CA LEU A 228 -17.75 13.29 20.15
C LEU A 228 -19.16 13.53 20.72
N LEU A 229 -19.91 12.47 21.05
CA LEU A 229 -21.24 12.61 21.66
C LEU A 229 -21.19 13.33 23.02
N GLY A 230 -20.05 13.25 23.74
CA GLY A 230 -19.85 13.96 25.00
C GLY A 230 -19.62 15.47 24.85
N TYR A 231 -19.31 15.95 23.64
CA TYR A 231 -18.87 17.33 23.39
C TYR A 231 -19.82 18.11 22.46
N VAL A 232 -20.98 17.55 22.12
CA VAL A 232 -21.95 18.15 21.19
C VAL A 232 -22.44 19.54 21.63
N SER A 233 -22.40 19.83 22.93
CA SER A 233 -22.82 21.12 23.50
C SER A 233 -21.70 22.15 23.65
N GLU A 234 -20.44 21.77 23.42
CA GLU A 234 -19.33 22.73 23.50
C GLU A 234 -19.35 23.65 22.27
N LYS A 235 -19.08 24.94 22.51
CA LYS A 235 -18.91 25.89 21.41
C LYS A 235 -17.56 25.60 20.76
N ASP A 236 -17.56 25.47 19.44
CA ASP A 236 -16.33 25.39 18.66
C ASP A 236 -15.40 26.53 19.07
N VAL A 237 -14.16 26.18 19.39
CA VAL A 237 -13.10 27.16 19.65
C VAL A 237 -12.73 27.75 18.30
N SER A 238 -13.22 28.95 18.02
CA SER A 238 -12.70 29.77 16.91
C SER A 238 -11.25 30.12 17.23
N LEU A 239 -10.30 29.40 16.63
CA LEU A 239 -8.87 29.73 16.64
C LEU A 239 -8.57 30.86 15.65
#